data_AF-M2WRH0-F1
#
_entry.id   AF-M2WRH0-F1
#
_cell.length_a   1.000
_cell.length_b   1.000
_cell.length_c   1.000
_cell.angle_alpha   90.00
_cell.angle_beta   90.00
_cell.angle_gamma   90.00
#
_symmetry.space_group_name_H-M   'P 1'
#
loop_
_entity.id
_entity.type
_entity.pdbx_description
1 polymer ?
#
loop_
_entity_poly.entity_id
_entity_poly.type
_entity_poly.pdbx_seq_one_letter_code
_entity_poly.pdbx_strand_id
1 'polypeptide(L)' 'MTRRTGFAVGLRETLYNLTMRRNSVYVTFLVIGGFAATKFMGAASDYVWETYNKGKLFKDLEKSLAAREE' A
#
# COMPACT_ATOMS: atom_id res chain seq x y z
N MET A 1 -14.72 34.63 20.12
CA MET A 1 -15.19 33.23 20.07
C MET A 1 -14.14 32.41 19.33
N THR A 2 -13.16 31.85 20.05
CA THR A 2 -12.01 31.14 19.45
C THR A 2 -12.40 29.68 19.25
N ARG A 3 -12.63 29.26 18.01
CA ARG A 3 -12.96 27.86 17.70
C ARG A 3 -11.73 26.99 17.98
N ARG A 4 -11.72 26.25 19.09
CA ARG A 4 -10.74 25.18 19.33
C ARG A 4 -11.01 24.09 18.28
N THR A 5 -10.26 24.10 17.18
CA THR A 5 -10.24 22.99 16.24
C THR A 5 -9.34 21.89 16.83
N GLY A 6 -9.90 20.71 17.06
CA GLY A 6 -9.12 19.56 17.54
C GLY A 6 -8.09 19.12 16.49
N PHE A 7 -7.00 18.49 16.91
CA PHE A 7 -5.91 18.03 16.03
C PHE A 7 -6.41 17.26 14.80
N ALA A 8 -7.37 16.35 14.99
CA ALA A 8 -7.98 15.58 13.89
C ALA A 8 -8.72 16.45 12.87
N VAL A 9 -9.36 17.53 13.32
CA VAL A 9 -10.03 18.51 12.45
C VAL A 9 -8.99 19.27 11.63
N GLY A 10 -7.91 19.70 12.28
CA GLY A 10 -6.78 20.36 11.60
C GLY A 10 -6.13 19.47 10.55
N LEU A 11 -5.81 18.21 10.89
CA LEU A 11 -5.17 17.28 9.96
C LEU A 11 -6.06 16.97 8.73
N ARG A 12 -7.35 16.74 8.95
CA ARG A 12 -8.30 16.51 7.86
C ARG A 12 -8.38 17.72 6.92
N GLU A 13 -8.42 18.91 7.48
CA GLU A 13 -8.49 20.15 6.71
C GLU A 13 -7.20 20.39 5.92
N THR A 14 -6.03 20.10 6.50
CA THR A 14 -4.75 20.10 5.79
C THR A 14 -4.73 19.10 4.64
N LEU A 15 -5.13 17.84 4.86
CA LEU A 15 -5.18 16.82 3.81
C LEU A 15 -6.11 17.24 2.67
N TYR A 16 -7.31 17.71 2.99
CA TYR A 16 -8.26 18.20 1.99
C TYR A 16 -7.68 19.36 1.17
N ASN A 17 -7.06 20.34 1.84
CA ASN A 17 -6.46 21.49 1.17
C ASN A 17 -5.30 21.10 0.26
N LEU A 18 -4.51 20.08 0.63
CA LEU A 18 -3.36 19.62 -0.15
C LEU A 18 -3.75 18.75 -1.34
N THR A 19 -4.72 17.84 -1.17
CA THR A 19 -4.97 16.81 -2.19
C THR A 19 -6.29 16.99 -2.92
N MET A 20 -7.32 17.57 -2.28
CA MET A 20 -8.69 17.54 -2.83
C MET A 20 -9.24 18.91 -3.24
N ARG A 21 -8.67 20.02 -2.76
CA ARG A 21 -9.26 21.36 -2.98
C ARG A 21 -9.24 21.86 -4.43
N ARG A 22 -8.25 21.48 -5.24
CA ARG A 22 -8.13 21.89 -6.65
C ARG A 22 -8.30 20.69 -7.56
N ASN A 23 -9.23 20.75 -8.51
CA ASN A 23 -9.56 19.62 -9.39
C ASN A 23 -8.33 19.05 -10.13
N SER A 24 -7.44 19.92 -10.63
CA SER A 24 -6.20 19.47 -11.28
C SER A 24 -5.28 18.69 -10.34
N VAL A 25 -5.07 19.18 -9.12
CA VAL A 25 -4.27 18.50 -8.09
C VAL A 25 -4.92 17.19 -7.67
N TYR A 26 -6.24 17.20 -7.50
CA TYR A 26 -7.03 16.03 -7.12
C TYR A 26 -6.92 14.90 -8.14
N VAL A 27 -7.09 15.20 -9.42
CA VAL A 27 -6.97 14.18 -10.48
C VAL A 27 -5.53 13.64 -10.56
N THR A 28 -4.51 14.50 -10.49
CA THR A 28 -3.11 14.04 -10.46
C THR A 28 -2.82 13.17 -9.24
N PHE A 29 -3.32 13.56 -8.06
CA PHE A 29 -3.19 12.79 -6.84
C PHE A 29 -3.85 11.40 -6.97
N LEU A 30 -5.04 11.31 -7.57
CA LEU A 30 -5.70 10.03 -7.83
C LEU A 30 -4.92 9.14 -8.78
N VAL A 31 -4.37 9.68 -9.87
CA VAL A 31 -3.59 8.89 -10.84
C VAL A 31 -2.31 8.33 -10.20
N ILE A 32 -1.54 9.19 -9.54
CA ILE A 32 -0.29 8.79 -8.87
C ILE A 32 -0.60 7.83 -7.72
N GLY A 33 -1.61 8.17 -6.90
CA GLY A 33 -2.04 7.36 -5.77
C GLY A 33 -2.54 5.98 -6.19
N GLY A 34 -3.31 5.88 -7.27
CA GLY A 34 -3.79 4.62 -7.82
C GLY A 34 -2.65 3.72 -8.29
N PHE A 35 -1.67 4.28 -9.01
CA PHE A 35 -0.49 3.53 -9.45
C PHE A 35 0.33 3.01 -8.25
N ALA A 36 0.61 3.88 -7.28
CA ALA A 36 1.34 3.51 -6.07
C ALA A 36 0.58 2.45 -5.25
N ALA A 37 -0.74 2.63 -5.07
CA ALA A 37 -1.59 1.70 -4.35
C ALA A 37 -1.62 0.32 -5.01
N THR A 38 -1.65 0.25 -6.34
CA THR A 38 -1.63 -1.03 -7.07
C THR A 38 -0.36 -1.82 -6.78
N LYS A 39 0.81 -1.17 -6.84
CA LYS A 39 2.10 -1.81 -6.55
C LYS A 39 2.19 -2.24 -5.08
N PHE A 40 1.76 -1.36 -4.17
CA PHE A 40 1.75 -1.65 -2.75
C PHE A 40 0.84 -2.83 -2.41
N MET A 41 -0.39 -2.85 -2.94
CA MET A 41 -1.36 -3.91 -2.68
C MET A 41 -0.92 -5.26 -3.23
N GLY A 42 -0.29 -5.30 -4.41
CA GLY A 42 0.32 -6.53 -4.93
C GLY A 42 1.37 -7.08 -3.98
N ALA A 43 2.38 -6.27 -3.63
CA ALA A 43 3.46 -6.68 -2.74
C ALA A 43 2.96 -7.07 -1.34
N ALA A 44 1.99 -6.34 -0.79
CA ALA A 44 1.40 -6.64 0.51
C ALA A 44 0.64 -7.97 0.48
N SER A 45 -0.13 -8.23 -0.59
CA SER A 45 -0.89 -9.47 -0.74
C SER A 45 0.04 -10.67 -0.89
N ASP A 46 1.07 -10.55 -1.73
CA ASP A 46 2.09 -11.58 -1.91
C ASP A 46 2.81 -11.85 -0.58
N TYR A 47 3.23 -10.80 0.14
CA TYR A 47 3.88 -10.95 1.44
C TYR A 47 3.01 -11.71 2.44
N VAL A 48 1.73 -11.36 2.54
CA VAL A 48 0.78 -12.05 3.42
C VAL A 48 0.65 -13.52 3.01
N TRP A 49 0.40 -13.77 1.73
CA TRP A 49 0.22 -15.13 1.19
C TRP A 49 1.44 -16.02 1.44
N GLU A 50 2.62 -15.51 1.13
CA GLU A 50 3.89 -16.24 1.27
C GLU A 50 4.22 -16.50 2.73
N THR A 51 3.95 -15.55 3.62
CA THR A 51 4.15 -15.73 5.06
C THR A 51 3.27 -16.86 5.60
N TYR A 52 2.00 -16.91 5.20
CA TYR A 52 1.08 -17.96 5.63
C TYR A 52 1.37 -19.33 5.01
N ASN A 53 1.95 -19.38 3.81
CA ASN A 53 2.19 -20.63 3.08
C ASN A 53 3.66 -21.06 3.07
N LYS A 54 4.51 -20.43 3.89
CA LYS A 54 5.95 -20.71 3.95
C LYS A 54 6.25 -22.21 4.03
N GLY A 55 7.16 -22.66 3.16
CA GLY A 55 7.57 -24.07 3.06
C GLY A 55 6.65 -24.93 2.19
N LYS A 56 5.53 -24.39 1.69
CA LYS A 56 4.63 -25.07 0.75
C LYS A 56 4.74 -24.54 -0.67
N LEU A 57 5.30 -23.34 -0.86
CA LEU A 57 5.42 -22.76 -2.20
C LEU A 57 6.56 -23.44 -2.96
N PHE A 58 6.39 -23.57 -4.28
CA PHE A 58 7.42 -24.14 -5.14
C PHE A 58 8.79 -23.47 -4.94
N LYS A 59 8.81 -22.13 -4.82
CA LYS A 59 10.03 -21.35 -4.54
C LYS A 59 10.74 -21.69 -3.22
N ASP A 60 10.02 -22.21 -2.23
CA ASP A 60 10.61 -22.67 -0.97
C ASP A 60 11.16 -24.11 -1.11
N LEU A 61 10.54 -24.90 -2.00
CA LEU A 61 10.85 -26.30 -2.23
C LEU A 61 11.96 -26.51 -3.28
N GLU A 62 12.17 -25.56 -4.19
CA GLU A 62 13.10 -25.66 -5.32
C GLU A 62 14.51 -26.11 -4.89
N LYS A 63 15.03 -25.53 -3.80
CA LYS A 63 16.33 -25.92 -3.23
C LYS A 63 16.37 -27.36 -2.74
N SER A 64 15.25 -27.86 -2.21
CA SER A 64 15.13 -29.23 -1.73
C SER A 64 14.92 -30.25 -2.87
N LEU A 65 14.39 -29.81 -4.01
CA LEU A 65 14.18 -30.65 -5.18
C LEU A 65 15.47 -30.82 -5.97
N ALA A 66 16.22 -29.74 -6.20
CA ALA A 66 17.52 -29.80 -6.87
C ALA A 66 18.49 -30.76 -6.16
N ALA A 67 18.52 -30.75 -4.83
CA ALA A 67 19.36 -31.65 -4.03
C ALA A 67 18.89 -33.12 -4.00
N ARG A 68 17.71 -33.44 -4.53
CA ARG A 68 17.19 -34.82 -4.65
C ARG A 68 17.40 -35.42 -6.03
N GLU A 69 17.72 -34.60 -7.03
CA GLU A 69 17.98 -35.02 -8.41
C GLU A 69 19.47 -35.36 -8.65
N GLU A 70 20.35 -35.01 -7.69
CA GLU A 70 21.76 -35.44 -7.60
C GLU A 70 21.92 -36.72 -6.76
#